data_AF-A0A8X6SWI4-F1
#
_entry.id   AF-A0A8X6SWI4-F1
#
_cell.length_a   1.000
_cell.length_b   1.000
_cell.length_c   1.000
_cell.angle_alpha   90.00
_cell.angle_beta   90.00
_cell.angle_gamma   90.00
#
_symmetry.space_group_name_H-M   'P 1'
#
loop_
_entity.id
_entity.type
_entity.pdbx_description
1 polymer ?
#
loop_
_entity_poly.entity_id
_entity_poly.type
_entity_poly.pdbx_seq_one_letter_code
_entity_poly.pdbx_strand_id
1 'polypeptide(L)'
;MEVNKEKFWYILQIFFDKGKNARQAAEIVNGVYSADTVTVNFVQFWFRRFHSGLFNVKDAPRTGRLVIENVNKITKIMEVDR
;
A
#
# COMPACT_ATOMS: atom_id res chain seq x y z
N MET A 1 -4.18 14.49 9.24
CA MET A 1 -4.84 13.58 8.27
C MET A 1 -4.62 12.16 8.77
N GLU A 2 -5.67 11.35 8.92
CA GLU A 2 -5.48 9.91 9.20
C GLU A 2 -5.13 9.20 7.89
N VAL A 3 -3.85 9.16 7.57
CA VAL A 3 -3.34 8.45 6.38
C VAL A 3 -3.47 6.95 6.66
N ASN A 4 -4.62 6.40 6.25
CA ASN A 4 -5.11 5.12 6.77
C ASN A 4 -4.22 3.96 6.29
N LYS A 5 -3.36 3.48 7.19
CA LYS A 5 -2.20 2.61 6.89
C LYS A 5 -2.58 1.34 6.12
N GLU A 6 -3.77 0.81 6.39
CA GLU A 6 -4.38 -0.33 5.69
C GLU A 6 -4.39 -0.15 4.16
N LYS A 7 -4.58 1.08 3.66
CA LYS A 7 -4.56 1.35 2.21
C LYS A 7 -3.20 1.09 1.58
N PHE A 8 -2.11 1.52 2.23
CA PHE A 8 -0.76 1.23 1.72
C PHE A 8 -0.43 -0.26 1.83
N TRP A 9 -0.90 -0.94 2.88
CA TRP A 9 -0.69 -2.38 3.03
C TRP A 9 -1.21 -3.18 1.82
N TYR A 10 -2.41 -2.87 1.31
CA TYR A 10 -2.94 -3.49 0.08
C TYR A 10 -2.25 -3.02 -1.21
N ILE A 11 -1.91 -1.73 -1.33
CA ILE A 11 -1.26 -1.19 -2.54
C ILE A 11 0.15 -1.75 -2.71
N LEU A 12 0.89 -1.90 -1.62
CA LEU A 12 2.22 -2.52 -1.64
C LEU A 12 2.16 -4.02 -1.92
N GLN A 13 1.09 -4.72 -1.51
CA GLN A 13 0.85 -6.11 -1.92
C GLN A 13 0.69 -6.20 -3.45
N ILE A 14 -0.13 -5.34 -4.07
CA ILE A 14 -0.30 -5.32 -5.55
C ILE A 14 1.02 -5.04 -6.27
N PHE A 15 1.91 -4.21 -5.72
CA PHE A 15 3.24 -3.99 -6.30
C PHE A 15 4.19 -5.17 -6.11
N PHE A 16 4.10 -5.88 -4.98
CA PHE A 16 4.85 -7.11 -4.69
C PHE A 16 4.43 -8.24 -5.65
N ASP A 17 3.12 -8.46 -5.80
CA ASP A 17 2.54 -9.47 -6.71
C ASP A 17 2.89 -9.19 -8.18
N LYS A 18 3.02 -7.90 -8.55
CA LYS A 18 3.51 -7.44 -9.86
C LYS A 18 5.06 -7.45 -10.00
N GLY A 19 5.79 -8.00 -9.04
CA GLY A 19 7.25 -8.13 -9.08
C GLY A 19 8.02 -6.80 -9.11
N LYS A 20 7.41 -5.68 -8.70
CA LYS A 20 8.12 -4.39 -8.61
C LYS A 20 9.07 -4.40 -7.43
N ASN A 21 10.17 -3.67 -7.52
CA ASN A 21 11.07 -3.53 -6.37
C ASN A 21 10.55 -2.47 -5.37
N ALA A 22 11.03 -2.54 -4.11
CA ALA A 22 10.54 -1.68 -3.03
C ALA A 22 10.78 -0.17 -3.26
N ARG A 23 11.79 0.18 -4.07
CA ARG A 23 12.07 1.57 -4.44
C ARG A 23 11.05 2.08 -5.46
N GLN A 24 10.81 1.32 -6.54
CA GLN A 24 9.78 1.62 -7.55
C GLN A 24 8.39 1.74 -6.91
N ALA A 25 8.04 0.83 -6.01
CA ALA A 25 6.77 0.89 -5.29
C ALA A 25 6.64 2.16 -4.42
N ALA A 26 7.70 2.59 -3.74
CA ALA A 26 7.71 3.84 -2.99
C ALA A 26 7.62 5.08 -3.90
N GLU A 27 8.38 5.09 -5.00
CA GLU A 27 8.36 6.17 -6.00
C GLU A 27 6.97 6.34 -6.63
N ILE A 28 6.29 5.24 -6.98
CA ILE A 28 4.92 5.28 -7.52
C ILE A 28 3.91 5.71 -6.46
N VAL A 29 3.98 5.19 -5.23
CA VAL A 29 3.05 5.61 -4.14
C VAL A 29 3.21 7.10 -3.82
N ASN A 30 4.44 7.61 -3.76
CA ASN A 30 4.67 9.02 -3.51
C ASN A 30 4.23 9.90 -4.69
N GLY A 31 4.38 9.44 -5.93
CA GLY A 31 3.85 10.12 -7.12
C GLY A 31 2.31 10.18 -7.18
N VAL A 32 1.61 9.18 -6.60
CA VAL A 32 0.14 9.10 -6.61
C VAL A 32 -0.52 9.85 -5.45
N TYR A 33 0.10 9.88 -4.27
CA TYR A 33 -0.53 10.44 -3.05
C TYR A 33 0.03 11.80 -2.63
N SER A 34 1.35 11.89 -2.49
CA SER A 34 2.12 13.08 -2.08
C SER A 34 3.59 12.66 -1.98
N ALA A 35 4.51 13.59 -2.20
CA ALA A 35 5.89 13.44 -1.72
C ALA A 35 5.91 12.95 -0.26
N ASP A 36 6.85 12.04 0.03
CA ASP A 36 7.10 11.46 1.36
C ASP A 36 5.93 10.73 2.04
N THR A 37 4.91 10.30 1.27
CA THR A 37 3.80 9.48 1.78
C THR A 37 4.27 8.14 2.39
N VAL A 38 5.23 7.48 1.74
CA VAL A 38 5.91 6.28 2.24
C VAL A 38 7.42 6.37 2.01
N THR A 39 8.20 5.79 2.92
CA THR A 39 9.66 5.64 2.74
C THR A 39 9.99 4.27 2.13
N VAL A 40 11.10 4.18 1.41
CA VAL A 40 11.58 2.88 0.86
C VAL A 40 11.76 1.84 1.96
N ASN A 41 12.17 2.25 3.17
CA ASN A 41 12.33 1.37 4.33
C ASN A 41 10.98 0.79 4.82
N PHE A 42 9.91 1.59 4.81
CA PHE A 42 8.55 1.13 5.12
C PHE A 42 8.07 0.08 4.10
N VAL A 43 8.34 0.30 2.81
CA VAL A 43 8.01 -0.68 1.75
C VAL A 43 8.81 -1.97 1.90
N GLN A 44 10.13 -1.87 2.14
CA GLN A 44 10.97 -3.04 2.39
C GLN A 44 10.52 -3.86 3.61
N PHE A 45 10.06 -3.21 4.67
CA PHE A 45 9.54 -3.89 5.86
C PHE A 45 8.30 -4.75 5.53
N TRP A 46 7.40 -4.23 4.69
CA TRP A 46 6.25 -4.99 4.20
C TRP A 46 6.62 -6.11 3.23
N PHE A 47 7.52 -5.87 2.27
CA PHE A 47 7.94 -6.90 1.32
C PHE A 47 8.57 -8.11 2.02
N ARG A 48 9.35 -7.89 3.10
CA ARG A 48 9.86 -8.99 3.96
C ARG A 48 8.72 -9.78 4.61
N ARG A 49 7.66 -9.12 5.08
CA ARG A 49 6.47 -9.80 5.63
C ARG A 49 5.67 -10.55 4.58
N PHE A 50 5.53 -10.02 3.37
CA PHE A 50 4.86 -10.70 2.26
C PHE A 50 5.62 -11.97 1.83
N HIS A 51 6.96 -11.91 1.75
CA HIS A 51 7.80 -13.11 1.57
C HIS A 51 7.64 -14.15 2.70
N SER A 52 7.27 -13.71 3.91
CA SER A 52 6.97 -14.60 5.06
C SER A 52 5.51 -15.05 5.14
N GLY A 53 4.66 -14.72 4.16
CA GLY A 53 3.22 -15.05 4.19
C GLY A 53 2.42 -14.29 5.26
N LEU A 54 2.99 -13.24 5.86
CA LEU A 54 2.39 -12.48 6.96
C LEU A 54 1.49 -11.36 6.44
N PHE A 55 0.37 -11.73 5.81
CA PHE A 55 -0.61 -10.81 5.22
C PHE A 55 -1.54 -10.13 6.24
N ASN A 56 -1.32 -10.29 7.56
CA ASN A 56 -2.22 -9.75 8.56
C ASN A 56 -2.02 -8.23 8.73
N VAL A 57 -2.82 -7.47 7.99
CA VAL A 57 -2.84 -5.99 7.94
C VAL A 57 -3.15 -5.36 9.30
N LYS A 58 -3.84 -6.09 10.20
CA LYS A 58 -4.22 -5.59 11.52
C LYS A 58 -2.98 -5.43 12.42
N ASP A 59 -2.67 -4.18 12.75
CA ASP A 59 -2.03 -3.85 14.02
C ASP A 59 -2.81 -4.51 15.17
N ALA A 60 -2.14 -4.90 16.25
CA ALA A 60 -2.82 -5.26 17.50
C ALA A 60 -3.76 -4.09 17.90
N PRO A 61 -4.99 -4.38 18.36
CA PRO A 61 -6.14 -3.51 18.15
C PRO A 61 -5.95 -2.08 18.65
N ARG A 62 -6.14 -1.11 17.74
CA ARG A 62 -6.19 0.33 18.00
C ARG A 62 -7.54 0.88 17.57
N THR A 63 -8.15 1.70 18.42
CA THR A 63 -9.54 2.16 18.30
C THR A 63 -9.66 3.41 17.41
N GLY A 64 -9.99 3.26 16.12
CA GLY A 64 -10.30 4.42 15.27
C GLY A 64 -10.56 4.21 13.76
N ARG A 65 -11.85 4.22 13.38
CA ARG A 65 -12.43 4.65 12.07
C ARG A 65 -12.04 3.93 10.75
N LEU A 66 -12.82 4.24 9.70
CA LEU A 66 -13.06 3.37 8.54
C LEU A 66 -12.33 3.78 7.24
N VAL A 67 -12.19 2.82 6.32
CA VAL A 67 -11.24 2.84 5.19
C VAL A 67 -11.90 3.11 3.82
N ILE A 68 -13.13 2.66 3.64
CA ILE A 68 -13.58 1.96 2.41
C ILE A 68 -13.57 2.80 1.11
N GLU A 69 -13.98 4.07 1.17
CA GLU A 69 -14.45 4.83 0.00
C GLU A 69 -13.42 5.12 -1.11
N ASN A 70 -12.12 5.05 -0.81
CA ASN A 70 -11.07 5.36 -1.80
C ASN A 70 -10.70 4.18 -2.72
N VAL A 71 -10.99 2.93 -2.33
CA VAL A 71 -10.49 1.74 -3.06
C VAL A 71 -11.08 1.68 -4.46
N ASN A 72 -12.39 1.90 -4.58
CA ASN A 72 -13.14 1.85 -5.85
C ASN A 72 -12.63 2.82 -6.92
N LYS A 73 -11.94 3.91 -6.53
CA LYS A 73 -11.34 4.87 -7.48
C LYS A 73 -10.06 4.34 -8.11
N ILE A 74 -9.31 3.48 -7.41
CA ILE A 74 -8.05 2.90 -7.88
C ILE A 74 -8.33 1.75 -8.86
N THR A 75 -9.28 0.86 -8.53
CA THR A 75 -9.71 -0.24 -9.41
C THR A 75 -10.10 0.29 -10.78
N LYS A 76 -10.90 1.35 -10.80
CA LYS A 76 -11.41 1.98 -12.03
C LYS A 76 -10.34 2.70 -12.88
N ILE A 77 -9.18 3.02 -12.31
CA ILE A 77 -8.02 3.52 -13.08
C ILE A 77 -7.24 2.33 -13.67
N MET A 78 -7.11 1.22 -12.91
CA MET A 78 -6.43 0.01 -13.37
C MET A 78 -7.19 -0.76 -14.47
N GLU A 79 -8.50 -0.55 -14.63
CA GLU A 79 -9.30 -1.15 -15.71
C GLU A 79 -9.24 -0.39 -17.05
N VAL A 80 -8.71 0.85 -17.05
CA VAL A 80 -8.64 1.73 -18.25
C VAL A 80 -7.33 1.54 -19.04
N ASP A 81 -6.36 0.84 -18.46
CA ASP A 81 -5.00 0.63 -19.00
C ASP A 81 -4.87 -0.71 -19.75
N ARG A 82 -5.89 -1.09 -20.55
CA ARG A 82 -6.00 -2.38 -21.25
C ARG A 82 -6.57 -2.25 -22.67
#